data_AF-A0A940AIB6-F1
#
_entry.id   AF-A0A940AIB6-F1
#
_cell.length_a   1.000
_cell.length_b   1.000
_cell.length_c   1.000
_cell.angle_alpha   90.00
_cell.angle_beta   90.00
_cell.angle_gamma   90.00
#
_symmetry.space_group_name_H-M   'P 1'
#
loop_
_entity.id
_entity.type
_entity.pdbx_description
1 polymer ?
#
loop_
_entity_poly.entity_id
_entity_poly.type
_entity_poly.pdbx_seq_one_letter_code
_entity_poly.pdbx_strand_id
1 'polypeptide(L)'
;MQELLHNIENAKSIAEHISIILTYQNTGFLDKEKAIEIYKSFNYAHTDYTIFINTKVVITDTLIQIDSATDRTIIDNLRSQVLWATSEEYLKNIGITLQ
;
A
#
# COMPACT_ATOMS: atom_id res chain seq x y z
N MET A 1 -8.41 -23.61 2.17
CA MET A 1 -8.66 -23.05 3.53
C MET A 1 -7.64 -21.97 3.88
N GLN A 2 -6.34 -22.23 3.75
CA GLN A 2 -5.28 -21.22 3.93
C GLN A 2 -5.37 -20.05 2.95
N GLU A 3 -5.64 -20.32 1.67
CA GLU A 3 -5.80 -19.29 0.62
C GLU A 3 -6.99 -18.34 0.89
N LEU A 4 -8.10 -18.86 1.40
CA LEU A 4 -9.26 -18.05 1.77
C LEU A 4 -8.95 -17.11 2.95
N LEU A 5 -8.21 -17.61 3.95
CA LEU A 5 -7.79 -16.81 5.09
C LEU A 5 -6.83 -15.69 4.66
N HIS A 6 -5.88 -16.01 3.78
CA HIS A 6 -4.96 -15.03 3.20
C HIS A 6 -5.71 -13.93 2.42
N ASN A 7 -6.70 -14.30 1.60
CA ASN A 7 -7.51 -13.33 0.87
C ASN A 7 -8.33 -12.42 1.80
N ILE A 8 -8.86 -12.96 2.90
CA ILE A 8 -9.60 -12.18 3.90
C ILE A 8 -8.67 -11.19 4.62
N GLU A 9 -7.44 -11.60 4.96
CA GLU A 9 -6.45 -10.73 5.60
C GLU A 9 -6.00 -9.59 4.66
N ASN A 10 -5.75 -9.90 3.39
CA ASN A 10 -5.43 -8.88 2.38
C ASN A 10 -6.59 -7.89 2.21
N ALA A 11 -7.84 -8.38 2.08
CA ALA A 11 -9.00 -7.51 1.94
C ALA A 11 -9.19 -6.59 3.16
N LYS A 12 -8.93 -7.09 4.38
CA LYS A 12 -8.96 -6.27 5.61
C LYS A 12 -7.88 -5.20 5.57
N SER A 13 -6.65 -5.56 5.23
CA SER A 13 -5.55 -4.60 5.12
C SER A 13 -5.89 -3.49 4.12
N ILE A 14 -6.41 -3.82 2.94
CA ILE A 14 -6.81 -2.84 1.92
C ILE A 14 -7.96 -1.94 2.40
N ALA A 15 -8.94 -2.50 3.12
CA ALA A 15 -10.00 -1.70 3.73
C ALA A 15 -9.46 -0.67 4.74
N GLU A 16 -8.43 -1.02 5.51
CA GLU A 16 -7.76 -0.09 6.44
C GLU A 16 -7.05 1.05 5.70
N HIS A 17 -6.34 0.75 4.61
CA HIS A 17 -5.72 1.77 3.76
C HIS A 17 -6.78 2.74 3.23
N ILE A 18 -7.88 2.22 2.68
CA ILE A 18 -8.98 3.01 2.13
C ILE A 18 -9.61 3.90 3.22
N SER A 19 -9.82 3.36 4.43
CA SER A 19 -10.38 4.10 5.56
C SER A 19 -9.53 5.32 5.94
N ILE A 20 -8.20 5.15 5.99
CA ILE A 20 -7.27 6.25 6.28
C ILE A 20 -7.28 7.29 5.16
N ILE A 21 -7.24 6.86 3.90
CA ILE A 21 -7.26 7.75 2.74
C ILE A 21 -8.55 8.59 2.74
N LEU A 22 -9.71 7.96 2.95
CA LEU A 22 -11.00 8.64 2.99
C LEU A 22 -11.09 9.60 4.17
N THR A 23 -10.59 9.20 5.34
CA THR A 23 -10.57 10.07 6.54
C THR A 23 -9.77 11.34 6.25
N TYR A 24 -8.56 11.20 5.70
CA TYR A 24 -7.72 12.34 5.33
C TYR A 24 -8.37 13.22 4.25
N GLN A 25 -8.97 12.61 3.22
CA GLN A 25 -9.66 13.36 2.17
C GLN A 25 -10.84 14.18 2.70
N ASN A 26 -11.59 13.63 3.66
CA ASN A 26 -12.79 14.27 4.18
C ASN A 26 -12.50 15.31 5.27
N THR A 27 -11.41 15.13 6.03
CA THR A 27 -11.16 15.90 7.26
C THR A 27 -9.85 16.69 7.23
N GLY A 28 -8.92 16.36 6.33
CA GLY A 28 -7.54 16.86 6.34
C GLY A 28 -6.69 16.31 7.50
N PHE A 29 -7.25 15.50 8.39
CA PHE A 29 -6.55 14.91 9.52
C PHE A 29 -5.93 13.57 9.15
N LEU A 30 -4.67 13.38 9.55
CA LEU A 30 -3.95 12.11 9.43
C LEU A 30 -3.46 11.64 10.80
N ASP A 31 -3.90 10.46 11.21
CA ASP A 31 -3.20 9.70 12.24
C ASP A 31 -1.90 9.12 11.63
N LYS A 32 -0.82 9.89 11.78
CA LYS A 32 0.44 9.65 11.09
C LYS A 32 1.14 8.37 11.55
N GLU A 33 1.12 8.07 12.84
CA GLU A 33 1.72 6.85 13.39
C GLU A 33 1.03 5.61 12.81
N LYS A 34 -0.31 5.60 12.88
CA LYS A 34 -1.11 4.50 12.32
C LYS A 34 -0.90 4.33 10.82
N ALA A 35 -0.86 5.42 10.07
CA ALA A 35 -0.66 5.38 8.63
C ALA A 35 0.72 4.82 8.24
N ILE A 36 1.77 5.20 8.98
CA ILE A 36 3.12 4.68 8.77
C ILE A 36 3.22 3.19 9.15
N GLU A 37 2.59 2.78 10.26
CA GLU A 37 2.55 1.38 10.68
C GLU A 37 1.91 0.49 9.61
N ILE A 38 0.77 0.91 9.07
CA ILE A 38 0.07 0.19 7.99
C ILE A 38 0.92 0.14 6.72
N TYR A 39 1.52 1.27 6.32
CA TYR A 39 2.41 1.32 5.17
C TYR A 39 3.58 0.33 5.30
N LYS A 40 4.24 0.30 6.46
CA LYS A 40 5.39 -0.57 6.71
C LYS A 40 4.98 -2.05 6.76
N SER A 41 3.87 -2.35 7.43
CA SER A 41 3.32 -3.70 7.51
C SER A 41 2.98 -4.26 6.13
N PHE A 42 2.37 -3.45 5.26
CA PHE A 42 2.10 -3.82 3.88
C PHE A 42 3.40 -4.13 3.11
N ASN A 43 4.41 -3.26 3.17
CA ASN A 43 5.68 -3.49 2.48
C ASN A 43 6.42 -4.76 2.98
N TYR A 44 6.29 -5.07 4.27
CA TYR A 44 6.86 -6.31 4.84
C TYR A 44 6.15 -7.56 4.29
N ALA A 45 4.83 -7.49 4.12
CA ALA A 45 4.04 -8.59 3.56
C ALA A 45 4.18 -8.72 2.02
N HIS A 46 4.43 -7.62 1.32
CA HIS A 46 4.52 -7.53 -0.14
C HIS A 46 5.92 -7.03 -0.57
N THR A 47 6.90 -7.92 -0.49
CA THR A 47 8.30 -7.61 -0.82
C THR A 47 8.51 -7.34 -2.31
N ASP A 48 7.66 -7.92 -3.16
CA ASP A 48 7.55 -7.68 -4.60
C ASP A 48 7.10 -6.26 -4.93
N TYR A 49 6.11 -5.73 -4.20
CA TYR A 49 5.73 -4.31 -4.28
C TYR A 49 6.91 -3.39 -3.91
N THR A 50 7.67 -3.76 -2.87
CA THR A 50 8.84 -2.97 -2.42
C THR A 50 9.93 -2.90 -3.49
N ILE A 51 10.18 -3.99 -4.22
CA ILE A 51 11.11 -4.02 -5.36
C ILE A 51 10.65 -3.03 -6.43
N PHE A 52 9.36 -3.03 -6.77
CA PHE A 52 8.79 -2.13 -7.78
C PHE A 52 8.94 -0.65 -7.39
N ILE A 53 8.67 -0.30 -6.12
CA ILE A 53 8.93 1.07 -5.62
C ILE A 53 10.40 1.42 -5.76
N ASN A 54 11.31 0.55 -5.31
CA ASN A 54 12.74 0.82 -5.35
C ASN A 54 13.24 1.04 -6.78
N THR A 55 12.76 0.26 -7.75
CA THR A 55 13.05 0.49 -9.17
C THR A 55 12.57 1.87 -9.63
N LYS A 56 11.35 2.27 -9.27
CA LYS A 56 10.81 3.60 -9.61
C LYS A 56 11.64 4.72 -8.96
N VAL A 57 12.02 4.56 -7.70
CA VAL A 57 12.84 5.52 -6.95
C VAL A 57 14.23 5.69 -7.57
N VAL A 58 14.88 4.60 -7.99
CA VAL A 58 16.16 4.64 -8.72
C VAL A 58 16.04 5.43 -10.02
N ILE A 59 14.90 5.33 -10.71
CA ILE A 59 14.63 6.08 -11.94
C ILE A 59 14.37 7.57 -11.65
N THR A 60 13.73 7.89 -10.52
CA THR A 60 13.31 9.27 -10.18
C THR A 60 14.24 10.01 -9.21
N ASP A 61 15.33 9.37 -8.77
CA ASP A 61 16.38 9.90 -7.88
C ASP A 61 15.86 10.56 -6.58
N THR A 62 14.72 10.08 -6.06
CA THR A 62 14.01 10.70 -4.93
C THR A 62 13.78 9.67 -3.82
N LEU A 63 14.65 9.69 -2.79
CA LEU A 63 14.48 8.90 -1.57
C LEU A 63 14.09 9.83 -0.41
N ILE A 64 12.82 9.81 -0.03
CA ILE A 64 12.34 10.39 1.23
C ILE A 64 11.99 9.22 2.14
N GLN A 65 12.55 9.19 3.35
CA GLN A 65 12.16 8.18 4.34
C GLN A 65 10.70 8.41 4.75
N ILE A 66 9.90 7.35 4.79
CA ILE A 66 8.46 7.48 5.07
C ILE A 66 8.19 8.13 6.44
N ASP A 67 9.10 7.94 7.40
CA ASP A 67 9.01 8.52 8.75
C ASP A 67 9.13 10.06 8.76
N SER A 68 9.82 10.63 7.76
CA SER A 68 9.94 12.08 7.57
C SER A 68 9.05 12.63 6.47
N ALA A 69 8.23 11.79 5.85
CA ALA A 69 7.36 12.17 4.74
C ALA A 69 6.23 13.10 5.19
N THR A 70 5.74 13.93 4.26
CA THR A 70 4.54 14.75 4.50
C THR A 70 3.30 13.85 4.55
N ASP A 71 2.23 14.32 5.19
CA ASP A 71 0.97 13.58 5.27
C ASP A 71 0.43 13.23 3.88
N ARG A 72 0.54 14.17 2.93
CA ARG A 72 0.19 13.94 1.53
C ARG A 72 1.02 12.82 0.90
N THR A 73 2.33 12.82 1.14
CA THR A 73 3.23 11.77 0.64
C THR A 73 2.87 10.40 1.22
N ILE A 74 2.51 10.32 2.51
CA ILE A 74 2.07 9.07 3.14
C ILE A 74 0.77 8.57 2.49
N ILE A 75 -0.21 9.45 2.30
CA ILE A 75 -1.47 9.10 1.63
C ILE A 75 -1.26 8.64 0.19
N ASP A 76 -0.37 9.28 -0.57
CA ASP A 76 -0.09 8.87 -1.95
C ASP A 76 0.62 7.51 -2.01
N ASN A 77 1.42 7.16 -0.99
CA ASN A 77 1.98 5.82 -0.85
C ASN A 77 0.91 4.77 -0.50
N LEU A 78 0.01 5.07 0.44
CA LEU A 78 -1.11 4.18 0.78
C LEU A 78 -2.02 3.94 -0.46
N ARG A 79 -2.27 4.98 -1.27
CA ARG A 79 -3.01 4.84 -2.54
C ARG A 79 -2.29 3.91 -3.53
N SER A 80 -0.96 4.02 -3.60
CA SER A 80 -0.16 3.17 -4.48
C SER A 80 -0.19 1.71 -4.05
N GLN A 81 -0.19 1.44 -2.75
CA GLN A 81 -0.37 0.09 -2.17
C GLN A 81 -1.76 -0.48 -2.51
N VAL A 82 -2.82 0.31 -2.36
CA VAL A 82 -4.19 -0.08 -2.75
C VAL A 82 -4.27 -0.41 -4.24
N LEU A 83 -3.72 0.45 -5.10
CA LEU A 83 -3.75 0.24 -6.55
C LEU A 83 -2.99 -1.03 -6.93
N TRP A 84 -1.83 -1.25 -6.34
CA TRP A 84 -1.04 -2.45 -6.61
C TRP A 84 -1.79 -3.71 -6.20
N ALA A 85 -2.29 -3.79 -4.97
CA ALA A 85 -2.97 -4.98 -4.46
C ALA A 85 -4.24 -5.31 -5.25
N THR A 86 -5.05 -4.29 -5.56
CA THR A 86 -6.28 -4.48 -6.36
C THR A 86 -5.96 -4.89 -7.80
N SER A 87 -4.87 -4.36 -8.38
CA SER A 87 -4.43 -4.76 -9.71
C SER A 87 -3.86 -6.18 -9.72
N GLU A 88 -3.07 -6.55 -8.71
CA GLU A 88 -2.53 -7.90 -8.54
C GLU A 88 -3.65 -8.93 -8.41
N GLU A 89 -4.66 -8.66 -7.57
CA GLU A 89 -5.84 -9.51 -7.41
C GLU A 89 -6.64 -9.61 -8.71
N TYR A 90 -6.85 -8.49 -9.41
CA TYR A 90 -7.53 -8.48 -10.71
C TYR A 90 -6.80 -9.34 -11.75
N LEU A 91 -5.47 -9.18 -11.85
CA LEU A 91 -4.64 -9.96 -12.77
C LEU A 91 -4.70 -11.46 -12.45
N LYS A 92 -4.59 -11.84 -11.17
CA LYS A 92 -4.76 -13.22 -10.71
C LYS A 92 -6.11 -13.79 -11.12
N ASN A 93 -7.19 -13.02 -10.96
CA ASN A 93 -8.55 -13.44 -11.33
C ASN A 93 -8.75 -13.66 -12.84
N ILE A 94 -7.95 -13.01 -13.69
CA ILE A 94 -7.97 -13.23 -15.15
C ILE A 94 -6.86 -14.19 -15.62
N GLY A 95 -6.18 -14.88 -14.69
CA GLY A 95 -5.17 -15.89 -14.99
C GLY A 95 -3.77 -15.35 -15.31
N ILE A 96 -3.49 -14.10 -14.95
CA ILE A 96 -2.18 -13.46 -15.11
C ILE A 96 -1.48 -13.36 -13.75
N THR A 97 -0.32 -13.99 -13.63
CA THR A 97 0.51 -13.90 -12.42
C THR A 97 1.71 -13.00 -12.70
N LEU A 98 1.92 -12.00 -11.85
CA LEU A 98 3.15 -11.19 -11.85
C LEU A 98 4.28 -12.05 -11.25
N GLN A 99 5.36 -12.26 -12.00
CA GLN A 99 6.56 -13.01 -11.56
C GLN A 99 7.63 -12.06 -11.04
#